data_AF-G5JSF6-F1
#
_entry.id   AF-G5JSF6-F1
#
_cell.length_a   1.000
_cell.length_b   1.000
_cell.length_c   1.000
_cell.angle_alpha   90.00
_cell.angle_beta   90.00
_cell.angle_gamma   90.00
#
_symmetry.space_group_name_H-M   'P 1'
#
loop_
_entity.id
_entity.type
_entity.pdbx_description
1 polymer ?
#
loop_
_entity_poly.entity_id
_entity_poly.type
_entity_poly.pdbx_seq_one_letter_code
_entity_poly.pdbx_strand_id
1 'polypeptide(L)'
;MRGNNRIGLFPISQSDTCSFLAIDFDKKDWRDAVTAVRQAADQQGVEAYVEISRSGNGAHVWFFFDNDIPCKQARDFGKTIIKLAMQESKSISFSSFDRMFPNQDLLPKGGFGNLIALPLQGDSYKEGRTVFVDRDFKPYKNQWKYLQDVNRISSKQLKNVLTIENESKKDSKELSLSLSNVLKIDKSTLSTKTAYFLKNLASFPNPEFYLKQATRQPTYQTPERIYLFEENDKELRLPRGLLTRIKQEFEQVNVSDERPRQETIQVSFTGQLRLEQEVALSDMTNKENGLLCAETGFGKTVLGAALIARLQKRTIVLVHNRQLLEQWLDRLSDFLYFEEDEAVRYTPSGREKRIGHIGQYQAAKKWTSGLVDVVMIQSLFKHDNIDKFLSSYGMMIVDECHHVTARQFEKVVAQFSGQYLYGLTATPERKNGHEPIVFQRIGEILHIADKEDTNFEKYLTLHLTSFGKLDIEKSKSTNFSELNQWLAEDVTRNKMIGQDIYRSYQEGRKILVLVNRVEHIEHLGELLQQKQLMHVFYLSGRTKRKDVQKNLEKLTV
;
A
#
# COMPACT_ATOMS: atom_id res chain seq x y z
N MET A 1 -2.08 -24.10 44.17
CA MET A 1 -2.63 -24.81 42.99
C MET A 1 -1.62 -25.86 42.53
N ARG A 2 -2.04 -27.08 42.14
CA ARG A 2 -1.12 -28.18 41.72
C ARG A 2 -0.43 -27.94 40.36
N GLY A 3 -0.83 -26.89 39.61
CA GLY A 3 -0.19 -26.48 38.36
C GLY A 3 -0.68 -27.16 37.08
N ASN A 4 -1.63 -28.11 37.20
CA ASN A 4 -2.07 -28.97 36.10
C ASN A 4 -3.00 -28.28 35.08
N ASN A 5 -3.63 -27.17 35.45
CA ASN A 5 -4.59 -26.47 34.61
C ASN A 5 -4.01 -25.15 34.12
N ARG A 6 -4.26 -24.84 32.84
CA ARG A 6 -3.92 -23.55 32.24
C ARG A 6 -5.13 -22.64 32.31
N ILE A 7 -4.95 -21.46 32.90
CA ILE A 7 -5.99 -20.44 32.97
C ILE A 7 -5.66 -19.37 31.94
N GLY A 8 -6.67 -18.94 31.20
CA GLY A 8 -6.59 -17.77 30.35
C GLY A 8 -7.73 -16.82 30.70
N LEU A 9 -7.58 -15.56 30.30
CA LEU A 9 -8.56 -14.52 30.56
C LEU A 9 -8.79 -13.70 29.29
N PHE A 10 -10.03 -13.23 29.12
CA PHE A 10 -10.39 -12.28 28.08
C PHE A 10 -10.26 -10.86 28.67
N PRO A 11 -9.31 -10.02 28.19
CA PRO A 11 -9.01 -8.73 28.82
C PRO A 11 -10.13 -7.69 28.71
N ILE A 12 -10.98 -7.83 27.69
CA ILE A 12 -12.05 -6.89 27.36
C ILE A 12 -13.37 -7.34 27.99
N SER A 13 -14.00 -6.42 28.70
CA SER A 13 -15.32 -6.58 29.30
C SER A 13 -16.43 -6.43 28.26
N GLN A 14 -17.68 -6.69 28.66
CA GLN A 14 -18.85 -6.44 27.82
C GLN A 14 -19.13 -4.95 27.58
N SER A 15 -18.53 -4.06 28.37
CA SER A 15 -18.64 -2.60 28.24
C SER A 15 -17.45 -1.97 27.51
N ASP A 16 -16.68 -2.75 26.75
CA ASP A 16 -15.50 -2.30 26.00
C ASP A 16 -14.40 -1.67 26.89
N THR A 17 -14.33 -2.12 28.14
CA THR A 17 -13.34 -1.69 29.14
C THR A 17 -12.37 -2.81 29.52
N CYS A 18 -11.22 -2.47 30.10
CA CYS A 18 -10.24 -3.42 30.63
C CYS A 18 -9.57 -2.89 31.90
N SER A 19 -9.14 -3.80 32.76
CA SER A 19 -8.43 -3.48 34.03
C SER A 19 -6.90 -3.58 33.92
N PHE A 20 -6.38 -4.07 32.77
CA PHE A 20 -4.94 -4.15 32.50
C PHE A 20 -4.63 -4.02 31.01
N LEU A 21 -3.37 -3.73 30.72
CA LEU A 21 -2.75 -3.82 29.41
C LEU A 21 -1.56 -4.78 29.51
N ALA A 22 -1.44 -5.73 28.59
CA ALA A 22 -0.22 -6.54 28.42
C ALA A 22 0.36 -6.33 27.02
N ILE A 23 1.67 -6.12 26.94
CA ILE A 23 2.41 -5.91 25.69
C ILE A 23 3.30 -7.13 25.45
N ASP A 24 3.12 -7.79 24.30
CA ASP A 24 3.80 -9.02 23.92
C ASP A 24 5.08 -8.72 23.13
N PHE A 25 6.22 -9.17 23.64
CA PHE A 25 7.53 -9.09 22.98
C PHE A 25 8.08 -10.50 22.73
N ASP A 26 8.32 -10.83 21.47
CA ASP A 26 8.91 -12.11 21.00
C ASP A 26 10.15 -11.84 20.12
N LYS A 27 10.95 -12.83 19.71
CA LYS A 27 12.14 -12.70 18.81
C LYS A 27 13.44 -12.20 19.47
N LYS A 28 14.51 -12.01 18.69
CA LYS A 28 15.91 -11.89 19.16
C LYS A 28 16.20 -10.71 20.10
N ASP A 29 15.53 -9.56 19.95
CA ASP A 29 15.83 -8.32 20.69
C ASP A 29 14.82 -8.02 21.82
N TRP A 30 14.03 -9.02 22.26
CA TRP A 30 12.95 -8.80 23.24
C TRP A 30 13.43 -8.24 24.58
N ARG A 31 14.61 -8.66 25.08
CA ARG A 31 15.13 -8.19 26.38
C ARG A 31 15.47 -6.71 26.35
N ASP A 32 16.12 -6.27 25.29
CA ASP A 32 16.48 -4.86 25.12
C ASP A 32 15.21 -4.02 24.97
N ALA A 33 14.26 -4.47 24.15
CA ALA A 33 12.98 -3.78 23.96
C ALA A 33 12.18 -3.65 25.27
N VAL A 34 12.09 -4.73 26.06
CA VAL A 34 11.43 -4.72 27.37
C VAL A 34 12.15 -3.81 28.36
N THR A 35 13.48 -3.76 28.33
CA THR A 35 14.28 -2.87 29.18
C THR A 35 14.01 -1.41 28.85
N ALA A 36 13.99 -1.06 27.57
CA ALA A 36 13.63 0.29 27.10
C ALA A 36 12.21 0.68 27.50
N VAL A 37 11.25 -0.25 27.41
CA VAL A 37 9.86 -0.02 27.84
C VAL A 37 9.75 0.21 29.34
N ARG A 38 10.46 -0.56 30.16
CA ARG A 38 10.53 -0.33 31.61
C ARG A 38 11.09 1.05 31.93
N GLN A 39 12.19 1.43 31.27
CA GLN A 39 12.80 2.74 31.48
C GLN A 39 11.86 3.89 31.08
N ALA A 40 11.20 3.79 29.93
CA ALA A 40 10.23 4.77 29.49
C ALA A 40 9.03 4.88 30.46
N ALA A 41 8.55 3.75 30.97
CA ALA A 41 7.51 3.70 32.00
C ALA A 41 7.95 4.39 33.30
N ASP A 42 9.15 4.07 33.80
CA ASP A 42 9.71 4.67 35.03
C ASP A 42 9.77 6.20 34.93
N GLN A 43 10.22 6.74 33.80
CA GLN A 43 10.30 8.19 33.56
C GLN A 43 8.94 8.89 33.56
N GLN A 44 7.87 8.18 33.20
CA GLN A 44 6.51 8.67 33.28
C GLN A 44 5.85 8.40 34.65
N GLY A 45 6.61 7.84 35.59
CA GLY A 45 6.12 7.53 36.94
C GLY A 45 5.09 6.41 36.96
N VAL A 46 5.18 5.45 36.04
CA VAL A 46 4.32 4.26 35.98
C VAL A 46 5.17 2.99 35.99
N GLU A 47 4.74 1.97 36.72
CA GLU A 47 5.53 0.74 36.89
C GLU A 47 5.14 -0.33 35.85
N ALA A 48 6.15 -0.97 35.28
CA ALA A 48 6.01 -2.04 34.28
C ALA A 48 6.42 -3.41 34.85
N TYR A 49 5.49 -4.35 34.86
CA TYR A 49 5.66 -5.69 35.41
C TYR A 49 6.00 -6.69 34.31
N VAL A 50 7.17 -7.32 34.38
CA VAL A 50 7.69 -8.18 33.30
C VAL A 50 7.53 -9.64 33.64
N GLU A 51 6.83 -10.38 32.79
CA GLU A 51 6.66 -11.84 32.85
C GLU A 51 7.42 -12.50 31.69
N ILE A 52 8.23 -13.51 31.98
CA ILE A 52 8.86 -14.34 30.94
C ILE A 52 7.79 -15.19 30.24
N SER A 53 7.75 -15.14 28.92
CA SER A 53 6.80 -15.93 28.12
C SER A 53 6.96 -17.45 28.34
N ARG A 54 5.95 -18.22 27.93
CA ARG A 54 5.97 -19.68 28.02
C ARG A 54 7.15 -20.31 27.25
N SER A 55 7.56 -19.75 26.11
CA SER A 55 8.68 -20.30 25.35
C SER A 55 10.04 -19.99 25.99
N GLY A 56 10.10 -19.00 26.89
CA GLY A 56 11.34 -18.42 27.41
C GLY A 56 12.05 -17.48 26.43
N ASN A 57 11.53 -17.33 25.20
CA ASN A 57 12.13 -16.55 24.11
C ASN A 57 11.43 -15.21 23.87
N GLY A 58 10.73 -14.72 24.88
CA GLY A 58 9.94 -13.49 24.85
C GLY A 58 9.43 -13.15 26.24
N ALA A 59 8.72 -12.03 26.36
CA ALA A 59 8.10 -11.60 27.61
C ALA A 59 6.83 -10.78 27.37
N HIS A 60 5.97 -10.77 28.39
CA HIS A 60 4.84 -9.86 28.47
C HIS A 60 5.16 -8.74 29.46
N VAL A 61 4.93 -7.50 29.05
CA VAL A 61 4.99 -6.33 29.93
C VAL A 61 3.58 -5.93 30.33
N TRP A 62 3.27 -6.06 31.60
CA TRP A 62 1.95 -5.82 32.19
C TRP A 62 1.88 -4.44 32.85
N PHE A 63 0.75 -3.77 32.64
CA PHE A 63 0.34 -2.54 33.30
C PHE A 63 -1.07 -2.74 33.85
N PHE A 64 -1.30 -2.39 35.11
CA PHE A 64 -2.59 -2.57 35.78
C PHE A 64 -3.21 -1.21 36.09
N PHE A 65 -4.52 -1.07 35.92
CA PHE A 65 -5.25 0.19 36.12
C PHE A 65 -6.08 0.16 37.41
N ASP A 66 -6.21 1.30 38.10
CA ASP A 66 -7.01 1.41 39.32
C ASP A 66 -8.50 1.15 39.08
N ASN A 67 -8.99 1.63 37.94
CA ASN A 67 -10.36 1.49 37.49
C ASN A 67 -10.37 0.86 36.11
N ASP A 68 -11.48 0.23 35.76
CA ASP A 68 -11.74 -0.16 34.38
C ASP A 68 -11.72 1.07 33.48
N ILE A 69 -10.87 1.03 32.44
CA ILE A 69 -10.74 2.09 31.45
C ILE A 69 -11.17 1.59 30.07
N PRO A 70 -11.60 2.48 29.16
CA PRO A 70 -11.87 2.08 27.78
C PRO A 70 -10.66 1.39 27.15
N CYS A 71 -10.86 0.27 26.46
CA CYS A 71 -9.77 -0.48 25.83
C CYS A 71 -8.92 0.39 24.88
N LYS A 72 -9.57 1.37 24.21
CA LYS A 72 -8.88 2.38 23.40
C LYS A 72 -7.85 3.19 24.20
N GLN A 73 -8.20 3.66 25.41
CA GLN A 73 -7.27 4.43 26.25
C GLN A 73 -6.10 3.58 26.73
N ALA A 74 -6.35 2.31 27.09
CA ALA A 74 -5.28 1.37 27.46
C ALA A 74 -4.30 1.17 26.31
N ARG A 75 -4.81 0.98 25.08
CA ARG A 75 -3.98 0.83 23.88
C ARG A 75 -3.22 2.11 23.54
N ASP A 76 -3.86 3.27 23.60
CA ASP A 76 -3.21 4.55 23.34
C ASP A 76 -2.09 4.81 24.35
N PHE A 77 -2.29 4.47 25.63
CA PHE A 77 -1.26 4.50 26.66
C PHE A 77 -0.07 3.60 26.29
N GLY A 78 -0.35 2.33 25.94
CA GLY A 78 0.69 1.39 25.51
C GLY A 78 1.51 1.89 24.33
N LYS A 79 0.84 2.48 23.32
CA LYS A 79 1.49 3.08 22.15
C LYS A 79 2.40 4.24 22.54
N THR A 80 1.96 5.11 23.45
CA THR A 80 2.78 6.21 23.95
C THR A 80 4.02 5.71 24.68
N ILE A 81 3.89 4.71 25.56
CA ILE A 81 5.04 4.13 26.26
C ILE A 81 6.05 3.49 25.28
N ILE A 82 5.58 2.70 24.31
CA ILE A 82 6.46 2.12 23.28
C ILE A 82 7.14 3.24 22.47
N LYS A 83 6.40 4.29 22.10
CA LYS A 83 6.94 5.43 21.39
C LYS A 83 8.06 6.14 22.17
N LEU A 84 7.86 6.36 23.47
CA LEU A 84 8.88 6.94 24.34
C LEU A 84 10.11 6.02 24.43
N ALA A 85 9.91 4.72 24.59
CA ALA A 85 11.00 3.74 24.62
C ALA A 85 11.81 3.72 23.30
N MET A 86 11.12 3.86 22.16
CA MET A 86 11.75 4.00 20.85
C MET A 86 12.52 5.31 20.69
N GLN A 87 12.13 6.39 21.37
CA GLN A 87 12.82 7.68 21.32
C GLN A 87 14.09 7.73 22.16
N GLU A 88 14.31 6.78 23.07
CA GLU A 88 15.53 6.74 23.90
C GLU A 88 16.56 5.73 23.40
N SER A 89 16.13 4.69 22.67
CA SER A 89 17.00 3.57 22.27
C SER A 89 17.45 3.64 20.80
N LYS A 90 18.74 3.94 20.54
CA LYS A 90 19.30 4.03 19.17
C LYS A 90 19.45 2.69 18.44
N SER A 91 19.67 1.60 19.17
CA SER A 91 20.03 0.29 18.61
C SER A 91 18.84 -0.67 18.45
N ILE A 92 17.70 -0.39 19.09
CA ILE A 92 16.60 -1.34 19.18
C ILE A 92 15.62 -1.10 18.03
N SER A 93 15.45 -2.13 17.18
CA SER A 93 14.51 -2.11 16.06
C SER A 93 13.04 -2.14 16.51
N PHE A 94 12.80 -2.60 17.75
CA PHE A 94 11.48 -2.96 18.29
C PHE A 94 10.74 -3.98 17.43
N SER A 95 11.46 -4.72 16.57
CA SER A 95 10.89 -5.80 15.75
C SER A 95 10.33 -6.95 16.59
N SER A 96 10.71 -7.00 17.87
CA SER A 96 10.19 -7.91 18.88
C SER A 96 8.77 -7.62 19.36
N PHE A 97 8.28 -6.38 19.24
CA PHE A 97 6.89 -6.09 19.56
C PHE A 97 5.96 -6.87 18.61
N ASP A 98 5.08 -7.72 19.18
CA ASP A 98 4.09 -8.47 18.43
C ASP A 98 2.72 -7.77 18.48
N ARG A 99 2.18 -7.60 19.69
CA ARG A 99 0.81 -7.11 19.91
C ARG A 99 0.58 -6.63 21.34
N MET A 100 -0.59 -6.01 21.55
CA MET A 100 -1.11 -5.65 22.88
C MET A 100 -2.38 -6.44 23.20
N PHE A 101 -2.64 -6.65 24.48
CA PHE A 101 -3.86 -7.20 25.04
C PHE A 101 -4.47 -6.17 26.01
N PRO A 102 -5.70 -5.67 25.77
CA PRO A 102 -6.59 -5.98 24.65
C PRO A 102 -6.04 -5.53 23.29
N ASN A 103 -6.31 -6.30 22.24
CA ASN A 103 -5.84 -6.02 20.87
C ASN A 103 -6.85 -5.23 20.03
N GLN A 104 -8.00 -4.89 20.59
CA GLN A 104 -9.13 -4.23 19.93
C GLN A 104 -9.80 -3.25 20.89
N ASP A 105 -10.36 -2.19 20.34
CA ASP A 105 -11.02 -1.13 21.14
C ASP A 105 -12.40 -1.53 21.62
N LEU A 106 -13.08 -2.42 20.88
CA LEU A 106 -14.48 -2.80 21.09
C LEU A 106 -14.65 -4.32 20.95
N LEU A 107 -15.60 -4.89 21.69
CA LEU A 107 -15.97 -6.29 21.65
C LEU A 107 -16.91 -6.59 20.45
N PRO A 108 -16.69 -7.66 19.68
CA PRO A 108 -17.66 -8.15 18.70
C PRO A 108 -19.00 -8.51 19.36
N LYS A 109 -20.14 -8.20 18.71
CA LYS A 109 -21.46 -8.61 19.25
C LYS A 109 -21.50 -10.13 19.40
N GLY A 110 -21.69 -10.62 20.62
CA GLY A 110 -21.74 -12.06 20.94
C GLY A 110 -20.40 -12.79 20.90
N GLY A 111 -19.28 -12.08 20.69
CA GLY A 111 -17.93 -12.66 20.69
C GLY A 111 -17.24 -12.51 22.05
N PHE A 112 -16.24 -13.36 22.29
CA PHE A 112 -15.26 -13.13 23.35
C PHE A 112 -14.07 -12.35 22.77
N GLY A 113 -13.34 -11.60 23.61
CA GLY A 113 -12.12 -10.93 23.20
C GLY A 113 -11.01 -11.90 22.79
N ASN A 114 -9.78 -11.39 22.68
CA ASN A 114 -8.62 -12.24 22.47
C ASN A 114 -8.11 -12.78 23.82
N LEU A 115 -8.04 -14.10 23.94
CA LEU A 115 -7.58 -14.77 25.16
C LEU A 115 -6.10 -14.50 25.38
N ILE A 116 -5.73 -14.05 26.58
CA ILE A 116 -4.34 -14.08 27.07
C ILE A 116 -4.21 -15.20 28.10
N ALA A 117 -3.14 -15.99 28.00
CA ALA A 117 -2.83 -17.00 29.01
C ALA A 117 -2.27 -16.31 30.27
N LEU A 118 -2.74 -16.70 31.45
CA LEU A 118 -2.24 -16.12 32.69
C LEU A 118 -0.87 -16.71 33.08
N PRO A 119 -0.05 -15.94 33.83
CA PRO A 119 1.23 -16.40 34.36
C PRO A 119 1.10 -17.55 35.37
N LEU A 120 2.25 -18.08 35.82
CA LEU A 120 2.42 -19.06 36.90
C LEU A 120 1.88 -20.47 36.57
N GLN A 121 2.00 -20.90 35.32
CA GLN A 121 1.63 -22.28 34.95
C GLN A 121 2.65 -23.28 35.51
N GLY A 122 2.17 -24.35 36.16
CA GLY A 122 2.99 -25.21 37.02
C GLY A 122 4.30 -25.72 36.43
N ASP A 123 4.29 -26.26 35.22
CA ASP A 123 5.50 -26.83 34.62
C ASP A 123 6.43 -25.76 34.08
N SER A 124 5.88 -24.75 33.41
CA SER A 124 6.64 -23.58 32.95
C SER A 124 7.29 -22.84 34.12
N TYR A 125 6.58 -22.70 35.24
CA TYR A 125 7.05 -22.06 36.47
C TYR A 125 8.31 -22.72 37.01
N LYS A 126 8.38 -24.07 37.02
CA LYS A 126 9.56 -24.81 37.49
C LYS A 126 10.79 -24.55 36.64
N GLU A 127 10.60 -24.21 35.37
CA GLU A 127 11.66 -23.86 34.42
C GLU A 127 12.00 -22.36 34.41
N GLY A 128 11.42 -21.57 35.33
CA GLY A 128 11.61 -20.11 35.36
C GLY A 128 10.90 -19.37 34.22
N ARG A 129 9.84 -19.96 33.66
CA ARG A 129 9.00 -19.39 32.59
C ARG A 129 7.60 -19.12 33.11
N THR A 130 6.86 -18.21 32.49
CA THR A 130 5.58 -17.70 33.01
C THR A 130 5.70 -17.11 34.42
N VAL A 131 6.87 -16.54 34.75
CA VAL A 131 7.16 -15.94 36.05
C VAL A 131 7.56 -14.49 35.87
N PHE A 132 7.26 -13.68 36.88
CA PHE A 132 7.69 -12.30 36.95
C PHE A 132 9.15 -12.19 37.36
N VAL A 133 9.85 -11.23 36.76
CA VAL A 133 11.29 -11.06 36.89
C VAL A 133 11.70 -9.63 37.26
N ASP A 134 12.83 -9.51 37.94
CA ASP A 134 13.47 -8.24 38.25
C ASP A 134 14.14 -7.59 37.02
N ARG A 135 14.90 -6.51 37.25
CA ARG A 135 15.58 -5.76 36.17
C ARG A 135 16.71 -6.55 35.50
N ASP A 136 17.25 -7.57 36.18
CA ASP A 136 18.27 -8.48 35.64
C ASP A 136 17.64 -9.74 35.01
N PHE A 137 16.31 -9.74 34.82
CA PHE A 137 15.52 -10.89 34.35
C PHE A 137 15.60 -12.12 35.27
N LYS A 138 15.89 -11.93 36.56
CA LYS A 138 15.88 -13.02 37.54
C LYS A 138 14.49 -13.17 38.16
N PRO A 139 13.94 -14.40 38.25
CA PRO A 139 12.63 -14.62 38.86
C PRO A 139 12.55 -14.16 40.31
N TYR A 140 11.49 -13.43 40.66
CA TYR A 140 11.21 -13.12 42.06
C TYR A 140 10.98 -14.39 42.87
N LYS A 141 11.60 -14.47 44.07
CA LYS A 141 11.47 -15.63 44.97
C LYS A 141 10.03 -15.91 45.38
N ASN A 142 9.25 -14.86 45.62
CA ASN A 142 7.84 -14.97 45.99
C ASN A 142 6.97 -14.21 45.00
N GLN A 143 6.53 -14.92 43.97
CA GLN A 143 5.70 -14.40 42.88
C GLN A 143 4.36 -13.83 43.37
N TRP A 144 3.74 -14.47 44.37
CA TRP A 144 2.46 -14.04 44.92
C TRP A 144 2.58 -12.76 45.73
N LYS A 145 3.63 -12.63 46.54
CA LYS A 145 3.89 -11.39 47.28
C LYS A 145 4.18 -10.23 46.32
N TYR A 146 4.97 -10.49 45.28
CA TYR A 146 5.21 -9.50 44.23
C TYR A 146 3.92 -9.03 43.55
N LEU A 147 3.01 -9.94 43.20
CA LEU A 147 1.71 -9.61 42.61
C LEU A 147 0.75 -8.88 43.57
N GLN A 148 0.83 -9.15 44.87
CA GLN A 148 0.04 -8.44 45.89
C GLN A 148 0.46 -6.97 46.03
N ASP A 149 1.74 -6.68 45.78
CA ASP A 149 2.35 -5.36 45.95
C ASP A 149 2.35 -4.54 44.63
N VAL A 150 1.59 -4.97 43.61
CA VAL A 150 1.47 -4.29 42.33
C VAL A 150 0.82 -2.90 42.50
N ASN A 151 1.55 -1.88 42.07
CA ASN A 151 1.06 -0.51 41.90
C ASN A 151 0.20 -0.42 40.64
N ARG A 152 -1.04 0.01 40.85
CA ARG A 152 -1.98 0.29 39.77
C ARG A 152 -1.85 1.74 39.30
N ILE A 153 -2.06 1.94 38.02
CA ILE A 153 -1.99 3.24 37.36
C ILE A 153 -3.29 3.99 37.63
N SER A 154 -3.16 5.14 38.27
CA SER A 154 -4.27 6.05 38.53
C SER A 154 -4.73 6.78 37.27
N SER A 155 -5.97 7.27 37.27
CA SER A 155 -6.51 8.08 36.16
C SER A 155 -5.68 9.36 35.90
N LYS A 156 -4.97 9.88 36.90
CA LYS A 156 -4.07 11.03 36.76
C LYS A 156 -2.80 10.65 35.99
N GLN A 157 -2.14 9.56 36.37
CA GLN A 157 -0.96 9.04 35.66
C GLN A 157 -1.31 8.68 34.22
N LEU A 158 -2.44 8.01 34.00
CA LEU A 158 -2.92 7.67 32.66
C LEU A 158 -3.10 8.92 31.79
N LYS A 159 -3.79 9.95 32.30
CA LYS A 159 -3.98 11.21 31.57
C LYS A 159 -2.65 11.89 31.26
N ASN A 160 -1.72 11.97 32.22
CA ASN A 160 -0.41 12.58 32.00
C ASN A 160 0.32 11.96 30.81
N VAL A 161 0.34 10.62 30.73
CA VAL A 161 0.96 9.91 29.61
C VAL A 161 0.21 10.17 28.30
N LEU A 162 -1.12 10.18 28.32
CA LEU A 162 -1.93 10.43 27.11
C LEU A 162 -1.86 11.89 26.62
N THR A 163 -1.52 12.85 27.48
CA THR A 163 -1.38 14.28 27.14
C THR A 163 -0.02 14.67 26.58
N ILE A 164 0.95 13.75 26.54
CA ILE A 164 2.28 14.03 25.97
C ILE A 164 2.10 14.40 24.49
N GLU A 165 2.28 15.69 24.17
CA GLU A 165 2.09 16.21 22.83
C GLU A 165 3.06 15.55 21.85
N ASN A 166 2.45 15.05 20.77
CA ASN A 166 3.01 14.13 19.79
C ASN A 166 3.85 14.83 18.72
N GLU A 167 4.70 15.77 19.08
CA GLU A 167 5.63 16.28 18.08
C GLU A 167 6.73 15.24 17.88
N SER A 168 6.73 14.64 16.69
CA SER A 168 7.88 13.93 16.14
C SER A 168 9.00 14.96 15.86
N LYS A 169 9.43 15.70 16.89
CA LYS A 169 10.44 16.74 16.79
C LYS A 169 11.79 16.06 16.62
N LYS A 170 12.32 16.13 15.40
CA LYS A 170 13.73 15.88 15.14
C LYS A 170 14.57 16.93 15.86
N ASP A 171 15.72 16.53 16.36
CA ASP A 171 16.68 17.42 17.03
C ASP A 171 17.86 17.79 16.11
N SER A 172 18.00 17.11 14.96
CA SER A 172 19.02 17.40 13.95
C SER A 172 18.51 18.38 12.89
N LYS A 173 19.31 19.42 12.62
CA LYS A 173 19.09 20.38 11.52
C LYS A 173 19.68 19.90 10.20
N GLU A 174 20.76 19.14 10.27
CA GLU A 174 21.49 18.59 9.12
C GLU A 174 21.30 17.08 8.99
N LEU A 175 21.37 16.58 7.76
CA LEU A 175 21.31 15.16 7.46
C LEU A 175 22.25 14.81 6.30
N SER A 176 23.06 13.78 6.48
CA SER A 176 23.86 13.19 5.40
C SER A 176 23.26 11.84 5.01
N LEU A 177 23.07 11.63 3.70
CA LEU A 177 22.49 10.40 3.17
C LEU A 177 23.12 10.03 1.83
N SER A 178 23.04 8.75 1.46
CA SER A 178 23.36 8.31 0.10
C SER A 178 22.12 7.85 -0.66
N LEU A 179 22.08 8.16 -1.95
CA LEU A 179 20.96 7.89 -2.85
C LEU A 179 21.33 6.75 -3.80
N SER A 180 20.61 5.63 -3.72
CA SER A 180 20.63 4.52 -4.70
C SER A 180 19.21 4.29 -5.23
N ASN A 181 18.76 3.03 -5.34
CA ASN A 181 17.34 2.70 -5.39
C ASN A 181 16.55 3.10 -4.11
N VAL A 182 17.26 3.34 -3.00
CA VAL A 182 16.71 3.81 -1.72
C VAL A 182 17.59 4.94 -1.16
N LEU A 183 17.10 5.64 -0.14
CA LEU A 183 17.91 6.57 0.66
C LEU A 183 18.54 5.79 1.80
N LYS A 184 19.87 5.73 1.86
CA LYS A 184 20.61 5.09 2.95
C LYS A 184 21.15 6.15 3.90
N ILE A 185 21.01 5.90 5.19
CA ILE A 185 21.44 6.81 6.25
C ILE A 185 22.17 5.98 7.30
N ASP A 186 23.39 6.39 7.64
CA ASP A 186 24.17 5.76 8.70
C ASP A 186 23.56 6.06 10.07
N LYS A 187 23.15 5.04 10.81
CA LYS A 187 22.50 5.16 12.13
C LYS A 187 23.43 5.77 13.18
N SER A 188 24.74 5.66 13.04
CA SER A 188 25.71 6.29 13.95
C SER A 188 25.64 7.82 13.90
N THR A 189 25.22 8.39 12.76
CA THR A 189 25.03 9.83 12.57
C THR A 189 23.70 10.34 13.10
N LEU A 190 22.77 9.44 13.44
CA LEU A 190 21.43 9.79 13.86
C LEU A 190 21.30 9.87 15.39
N SER A 191 20.58 10.89 15.85
CA SER A 191 19.94 10.82 17.16
C SER A 191 18.77 9.85 17.10
N THR A 192 18.34 9.37 18.26
CA THR A 192 17.16 8.52 18.34
C THR A 192 15.89 9.24 17.89
N LYS A 193 15.77 10.54 18.21
CA LYS A 193 14.62 11.37 17.80
C LYS A 193 14.55 11.55 16.29
N THR A 194 15.68 11.84 15.66
CA THR A 194 15.76 11.98 14.20
C THR A 194 15.54 10.64 13.50
N ALA A 195 16.09 9.53 14.01
CA ALA A 195 15.81 8.19 13.48
C ALA A 195 14.31 7.84 13.57
N TYR A 196 13.68 8.12 14.71
CA TYR A 196 12.25 7.91 14.91
C TYR A 196 11.39 8.76 13.95
N PHE A 197 11.74 10.03 13.77
CA PHE A 197 11.10 10.92 12.81
C PHE A 197 11.17 10.37 11.38
N LEU A 198 12.36 9.97 10.93
CA LEU A 198 12.59 9.40 9.61
C LEU A 198 11.81 8.09 9.39
N LYS A 199 11.78 7.20 10.40
CA LYS A 199 10.97 5.97 10.37
C LYS A 199 9.48 6.28 10.24
N ASN A 200 8.99 7.30 10.95
CA ASN A 200 7.62 7.76 10.83
C ASN A 200 7.28 8.36 9.47
N LEU A 201 8.20 9.11 8.84
CA LEU A 201 8.01 9.60 7.48
C LEU A 201 7.81 8.44 6.48
N ALA A 202 8.49 7.32 6.71
CA ALA A 202 8.38 6.10 5.90
C ALA A 202 7.31 5.11 6.39
N SER A 203 6.36 5.57 7.22
CA SER A 203 5.32 4.71 7.81
C SER A 203 3.97 5.41 7.83
N PHE A 204 2.88 4.66 7.64
CA PHE A 204 1.53 5.22 7.66
C PHE A 204 0.52 4.21 8.24
N PRO A 205 -0.65 4.68 8.72
CA PRO A 205 -1.70 3.81 9.26
C PRO A 205 -2.14 2.77 8.22
N ASN A 206 -2.37 1.52 8.64
CA ASN A 206 -2.89 0.47 7.77
C ASN A 206 -4.43 0.50 7.75
N PRO A 207 -5.08 0.95 6.68
CA PRO A 207 -6.54 1.03 6.57
C PRO A 207 -7.23 -0.32 6.79
N GLU A 208 -6.61 -1.42 6.36
CA GLU A 208 -7.15 -2.77 6.56
C GLU A 208 -7.29 -3.12 8.04
N PHE A 209 -6.34 -2.69 8.88
CA PHE A 209 -6.40 -2.89 10.32
C PHE A 209 -7.58 -2.13 10.92
N TYR A 210 -7.75 -0.85 10.58
CA TYR A 210 -8.83 -0.04 11.12
C TYR A 210 -10.20 -0.48 10.61
N LEU A 211 -10.30 -0.97 9.37
CA LEU A 211 -11.54 -1.54 8.83
C LEU A 211 -11.91 -2.84 9.54
N LYS A 212 -10.95 -3.76 9.76
CA LYS A 212 -11.17 -4.98 10.55
C LYS A 212 -11.59 -4.64 11.98
N GLN A 213 -10.95 -3.65 12.59
CA GLN A 213 -11.30 -3.17 13.91
C GLN A 213 -12.72 -2.58 13.98
N ALA A 214 -13.08 -1.67 13.06
CA ALA A 214 -14.40 -1.05 13.00
C ALA A 214 -15.52 -2.08 12.74
N THR A 215 -15.23 -3.11 11.94
CA THR A 215 -16.15 -4.22 11.65
C THR A 215 -16.10 -5.36 12.68
N ARG A 216 -15.34 -5.18 13.78
CA ARG A 216 -15.19 -6.15 14.87
C ARG A 216 -14.65 -7.52 14.41
N GLN A 217 -13.83 -7.53 13.36
CA GLN A 217 -13.13 -8.71 12.86
C GLN A 217 -11.76 -8.88 13.54
N PRO A 218 -11.23 -10.11 13.66
CA PRO A 218 -9.89 -10.33 14.21
C PRO A 218 -8.82 -9.56 13.43
N THR A 219 -7.96 -8.83 14.15
CA THR A 219 -6.84 -8.07 13.58
C THR A 219 -5.53 -8.86 13.53
N TYR A 220 -5.57 -10.15 13.88
CA TYR A 220 -4.41 -11.04 13.86
C TYR A 220 -3.73 -11.02 12.48
N GLN A 221 -2.39 -10.93 12.47
CA GLN A 221 -1.54 -10.79 11.26
C GLN A 221 -1.78 -9.54 10.40
N THR A 222 -2.64 -8.61 10.82
CA THR A 222 -2.83 -7.33 10.14
C THR A 222 -2.11 -6.26 10.95
N PRO A 223 -0.95 -5.76 10.50
CA PRO A 223 -0.22 -4.76 11.27
C PRO A 223 -1.01 -3.44 11.30
N GLU A 224 -0.98 -2.71 12.42
CA GLU A 224 -1.67 -1.41 12.54
C GLU A 224 -1.08 -0.33 11.63
N ARG A 225 0.20 -0.46 11.27
CA ARG A 225 0.91 0.45 10.38
C ARG A 225 1.59 -0.32 9.26
N ILE A 226 1.71 0.33 8.11
CA ILE A 226 2.55 -0.12 7.01
C ILE A 226 3.89 0.59 7.13
N TYR A 227 4.96 -0.19 7.12
CA TYR A 227 6.34 0.27 7.20
C TYR A 227 7.01 0.06 5.84
N LEU A 228 7.53 1.12 5.22
CA LEU A 228 8.25 1.05 3.94
C LEU A 228 9.76 1.24 4.07
N PHE A 229 10.24 1.47 5.30
CA PHE A 229 11.67 1.50 5.61
C PHE A 229 12.21 0.10 5.91
N GLU A 230 13.50 -0.08 5.69
CA GLU A 230 14.27 -1.22 6.14
C GLU A 230 15.39 -0.71 7.06
N GLU A 231 15.84 -1.53 8.02
CA GLU A 231 17.00 -1.18 8.83
C GLU A 231 17.84 -2.41 9.15
N ASN A 232 19.13 -2.17 9.37
CA ASN A 232 20.05 -3.12 9.98
C ASN A 232 20.82 -2.41 11.12
N ASP A 233 21.88 -3.04 11.62
CA ASP A 233 22.66 -2.48 12.74
C ASP A 233 23.36 -1.16 12.39
N LYS A 234 23.69 -0.94 11.11
CA LYS A 234 24.46 0.21 10.62
C LYS A 234 23.62 1.25 9.90
N GLU A 235 22.60 0.84 9.16
CA GLU A 235 21.92 1.69 8.18
C GLU A 235 20.40 1.69 8.38
N LEU A 236 19.80 2.87 8.19
CA LEU A 236 18.37 3.05 7.95
C LEU A 236 18.17 3.31 6.44
N ARG A 237 17.24 2.57 5.83
CA ARG A 237 16.93 2.64 4.40
C ARG A 237 15.50 3.11 4.20
N LEU A 238 15.32 4.24 3.54
CA LEU A 238 14.02 4.86 3.29
C LEU A 238 13.67 4.84 1.80
N PRO A 239 12.38 4.81 1.44
CA PRO A 239 11.94 4.99 0.07
C PRO A 239 12.45 6.29 -0.58
N ARG A 240 12.96 6.22 -1.81
CA ARG A 240 13.57 7.36 -2.51
C ARG A 240 12.62 8.53 -2.79
N GLY A 241 11.31 8.28 -2.92
CA GLY A 241 10.31 9.32 -3.12
C GLY A 241 10.19 10.28 -1.92
N LEU A 242 10.72 9.90 -0.75
CA LEU A 242 10.77 10.77 0.43
C LEU A 242 11.86 11.86 0.34
N LEU A 243 12.74 11.84 -0.66
CA LEU A 243 13.88 12.76 -0.72
C LEU A 243 13.43 14.24 -0.71
N THR A 244 12.41 14.61 -1.50
CA THR A 244 11.90 15.99 -1.49
C THR A 244 11.42 16.39 -0.10
N ARG A 245 10.62 15.53 0.53
CA ARG A 245 10.07 15.80 1.86
C ARG A 245 11.19 15.91 2.89
N ILE A 246 12.20 15.05 2.84
CA ILE A 246 13.38 15.15 3.71
C ILE A 246 14.10 16.49 3.49
N LYS A 247 14.29 16.94 2.25
CA LYS A 247 14.88 18.26 1.96
C LYS A 247 14.05 19.44 2.47
N GLN A 248 12.73 19.29 2.62
CA GLN A 248 11.85 20.32 3.20
C GLN A 248 11.94 20.34 4.72
N GLU A 249 12.14 19.18 5.34
CA GLU A 249 12.15 19.06 6.79
C GLU A 249 13.51 19.50 7.37
N PHE A 250 14.63 19.25 6.70
CA PHE A 250 15.99 19.56 7.18
C PHE A 250 16.55 20.86 6.56
N GLU A 251 17.29 21.64 7.35
CA GLU A 251 17.90 22.90 6.90
C GLU A 251 19.00 22.64 5.86
N GLN A 252 19.77 21.56 6.05
CA GLN A 252 20.79 21.13 5.11
C GLN A 252 20.76 19.60 4.94
N VAL A 253 20.74 19.15 3.68
CA VAL A 253 20.80 17.72 3.33
C VAL A 253 21.94 17.47 2.34
N ASN A 254 22.96 16.75 2.80
CA ASN A 254 24.09 16.32 1.96
C ASN A 254 23.75 14.98 1.33
N VAL A 255 23.63 14.93 -0.01
CA VAL A 255 23.25 13.74 -0.76
C VAL A 255 24.45 13.23 -1.56
N SER A 256 24.92 12.03 -1.24
CA SER A 256 25.90 11.31 -2.06
C SER A 256 25.16 10.42 -3.07
N ASP A 257 25.25 10.70 -4.36
CA ASP A 257 24.59 9.91 -5.39
C ASP A 257 25.40 8.63 -5.71
N GLU A 258 24.86 7.48 -5.33
CA GLU A 258 25.41 6.14 -5.56
C GLU A 258 24.66 5.40 -6.67
N ARG A 259 23.75 6.06 -7.40
CA ARG A 259 23.04 5.42 -8.52
C ARG A 259 24.01 5.07 -9.64
N PRO A 260 23.81 3.95 -10.35
CA PRO A 260 24.66 3.58 -11.47
C PRO A 260 24.62 4.66 -12.54
N ARG A 261 25.79 4.99 -13.12
CA ARG A 261 25.86 5.87 -14.28
C ARG A 261 25.22 5.16 -15.47
N GLN A 262 24.27 5.84 -16.09
CA GLN A 262 23.43 5.30 -17.16
C GLN A 262 23.82 5.91 -18.51
N GLU A 263 23.90 5.07 -19.53
CA GLU A 263 24.14 5.51 -20.92
C GLU A 263 22.95 6.31 -21.45
N THR A 264 23.25 7.29 -22.29
CA THR A 264 22.25 8.04 -23.06
C THR A 264 21.96 7.35 -24.38
N ILE A 265 20.76 7.56 -24.90
CA ILE A 265 20.34 7.04 -26.21
C ILE A 265 19.95 8.20 -27.13
N GLN A 266 20.29 8.13 -28.41
CA GLN A 266 19.94 9.12 -29.42
C GLN A 266 18.51 8.86 -29.91
N VAL A 267 17.57 9.56 -29.27
CA VAL A 267 16.14 9.46 -29.58
C VAL A 267 15.51 10.85 -29.58
N SER A 268 14.62 11.11 -30.53
CA SER A 268 13.88 12.37 -30.69
C SER A 268 12.37 12.13 -30.79
N PHE A 269 11.60 13.16 -30.44
CA PHE A 269 10.13 13.13 -30.51
C PHE A 269 9.69 13.73 -31.84
N THR A 270 8.85 13.00 -32.59
CA THR A 270 8.39 13.40 -33.94
C THR A 270 6.98 14.01 -33.93
N GLY A 271 6.28 14.00 -32.80
CA GLY A 271 4.95 14.57 -32.66
C GLY A 271 4.96 16.06 -32.31
N GLN A 272 3.75 16.63 -32.23
CA GLN A 272 3.52 17.95 -31.66
C GLN A 272 2.72 17.80 -30.36
N LEU A 273 3.22 18.38 -29.27
CA LEU A 273 2.52 18.41 -28.00
C LEU A 273 1.48 19.54 -27.99
N ARG A 274 0.37 19.33 -27.29
CA ARG A 274 -0.54 20.42 -26.93
C ARG A 274 0.12 21.30 -25.87
N LEU A 275 -0.31 22.56 -25.76
CA LEU A 275 0.22 23.50 -24.76
C LEU A 275 0.21 22.92 -23.35
N GLU A 276 -0.89 22.29 -22.93
CA GLU A 276 -1.00 21.65 -21.61
C GLU A 276 -0.02 20.49 -21.42
N GLN A 277 0.26 19.74 -22.49
CA GLN A 277 1.26 18.67 -22.46
C GLN A 277 2.68 19.21 -22.42
N GLU A 278 2.96 20.36 -23.03
CA GLU A 278 4.27 21.04 -22.93
C GLU A 278 4.52 21.54 -21.50
N VAL A 279 3.50 22.13 -20.87
CA VAL A 279 3.56 22.53 -19.44
C VAL A 279 3.81 21.29 -18.58
N ALA A 280 3.03 20.23 -18.78
CA ALA A 280 3.21 18.97 -18.05
C ALA A 280 4.62 18.37 -18.26
N LEU A 281 5.16 18.41 -19.49
CA LEU A 281 6.52 17.94 -19.78
C LEU A 281 7.55 18.75 -19.00
N SER A 282 7.42 20.08 -19.00
CA SER A 282 8.30 20.98 -18.25
C SER A 282 8.28 20.66 -16.75
N ASP A 283 7.09 20.58 -16.16
CA ASP A 283 6.92 20.29 -14.74
C ASP A 283 7.49 18.93 -14.35
N MET A 284 7.24 17.90 -15.18
CA MET A 284 7.78 16.56 -14.95
C MET A 284 9.30 16.53 -15.01
N THR A 285 9.92 17.31 -15.91
CA THR A 285 11.40 17.33 -16.05
C THR A 285 12.12 18.18 -15.00
N ASN A 286 11.40 18.98 -14.20
CA ASN A 286 11.98 19.78 -13.12
C ASN A 286 12.51 18.92 -11.96
N LYS A 287 12.02 17.68 -11.82
CA LYS A 287 12.47 16.74 -10.78
C LYS A 287 12.73 15.39 -11.39
N GLU A 288 13.68 14.65 -10.81
CA GLU A 288 14.03 13.34 -11.34
C GLU A 288 12.92 12.29 -11.12
N ASN A 289 12.04 12.50 -10.13
CA ASN A 289 11.00 11.54 -9.80
C ASN A 289 9.71 12.24 -9.40
N GLY A 290 8.58 11.64 -9.76
CA GLY A 290 7.26 12.13 -9.35
C GLY A 290 6.12 11.66 -10.25
N LEU A 291 4.95 12.25 -10.03
CA LEU A 291 3.70 11.77 -10.61
C LEU A 291 3.06 12.80 -11.54
N LEU A 292 2.59 12.31 -12.68
CA LEU A 292 1.62 13.00 -13.53
C LEU A 292 0.22 12.48 -13.20
N CYS A 293 -0.66 13.40 -12.81
CA CYS A 293 -2.08 13.12 -12.60
C CYS A 293 -2.89 13.69 -13.75
N ALA A 294 -3.36 12.85 -14.67
CA ALA A 294 -4.11 13.29 -15.84
C ALA A 294 -5.16 12.26 -16.25
N GLU A 295 -6.36 12.73 -16.62
CA GLU A 295 -7.47 11.87 -17.04
C GLU A 295 -7.16 11.04 -18.30
N THR A 296 -8.03 10.09 -18.62
CA THR A 296 -7.99 9.40 -19.91
C THR A 296 -8.34 10.39 -21.01
N GLY A 297 -7.50 10.50 -22.05
CA GLY A 297 -7.68 11.47 -23.14
C GLY A 297 -6.60 12.55 -23.19
N PHE A 298 -5.95 12.87 -22.06
CA PHE A 298 -4.84 13.83 -22.01
C PHE A 298 -3.62 13.42 -22.86
N GLY A 299 -3.51 12.15 -23.24
CA GLY A 299 -2.36 11.65 -24.00
C GLY A 299 -1.15 11.29 -23.14
N LYS A 300 -1.38 10.68 -21.96
CA LYS A 300 -0.32 10.21 -21.04
C LYS A 300 0.80 9.42 -21.75
N THR A 301 0.46 8.54 -22.68
CA THR A 301 1.45 7.77 -23.45
C THR A 301 2.27 8.63 -24.41
N VAL A 302 1.66 9.67 -25.01
CA VAL A 302 2.35 10.62 -25.89
C VAL A 302 3.31 11.48 -25.08
N LEU A 303 2.88 11.97 -23.93
CA LEU A 303 3.74 12.68 -22.99
C LEU A 303 4.88 11.78 -22.47
N GLY A 304 4.61 10.50 -22.22
CA GLY A 304 5.61 9.50 -21.88
C GLY A 304 6.68 9.34 -22.97
N ALA A 305 6.28 9.30 -24.25
CA ALA A 305 7.22 9.31 -25.36
C ALA A 305 8.04 10.61 -25.41
N ALA A 306 7.40 11.76 -25.21
CA ALA A 306 8.12 13.04 -25.15
C ALA A 306 9.11 13.11 -23.97
N LEU A 307 8.79 12.54 -22.81
CA LEU A 307 9.71 12.39 -21.68
C LEU A 307 10.94 11.55 -22.05
N ILE A 308 10.74 10.43 -22.76
CA ILE A 308 11.84 9.57 -23.25
C ILE A 308 12.76 10.36 -24.18
N ALA A 309 12.20 11.06 -25.16
CA ALA A 309 12.95 11.89 -26.09
C ALA A 309 13.68 13.05 -25.39
N ARG A 310 13.07 13.67 -24.38
CA ARG A 310 13.66 14.80 -23.66
C ARG A 310 14.84 14.38 -22.77
N LEU A 311 14.73 13.24 -22.09
CA LEU A 311 15.72 12.79 -21.12
C LEU A 311 16.77 11.85 -21.73
N GLN A 312 16.49 11.27 -22.89
CA GLN A 312 17.42 10.46 -23.68
C GLN A 312 18.08 9.34 -22.86
N LYS A 313 17.30 8.70 -21.98
CA LYS A 313 17.75 7.57 -21.16
C LYS A 313 17.16 6.27 -21.66
N ARG A 314 17.93 5.18 -21.50
CA ARG A 314 17.37 3.82 -21.60
C ARG A 314 16.16 3.71 -20.68
N THR A 315 15.01 3.36 -21.25
CA THR A 315 13.73 3.47 -20.54
C THR A 315 13.02 2.13 -20.44
N ILE A 316 12.53 1.83 -19.24
CA ILE A 316 11.56 0.76 -19.03
C ILE A 316 10.18 1.36 -18.74
N VAL A 317 9.19 0.97 -19.52
CA VAL A 317 7.78 1.33 -19.29
C VAL A 317 7.07 0.13 -18.66
N LEU A 318 6.60 0.29 -17.43
CA LEU A 318 5.87 -0.72 -16.68
C LEU A 318 4.36 -0.57 -16.88
N VAL A 319 3.72 -1.63 -17.34
CA VAL A 319 2.26 -1.72 -17.55
C VAL A 319 1.67 -2.95 -16.86
N HIS A 320 0.37 -2.93 -16.56
CA HIS A 320 -0.28 -3.98 -15.79
C HIS A 320 -1.19 -4.90 -16.62
N ASN A 321 -1.51 -4.54 -17.86
CA ASN A 321 -2.35 -5.33 -18.74
C ASN A 321 -1.83 -5.27 -20.20
N ARG A 322 -2.19 -6.28 -21.00
CA ARG A 322 -1.67 -6.42 -22.36
C ARG A 322 -2.18 -5.34 -23.32
N GLN A 323 -3.38 -4.80 -23.11
CA GLN A 323 -3.91 -3.74 -23.97
C GLN A 323 -3.07 -2.47 -23.84
N LEU A 324 -2.71 -2.09 -22.61
CA LEU A 324 -1.79 -0.98 -22.37
C LEU A 324 -0.42 -1.24 -22.97
N LEU A 325 0.10 -2.46 -22.86
CA LEU A 325 1.37 -2.81 -23.52
C LEU A 325 1.33 -2.56 -25.03
N GLU A 326 0.29 -3.04 -25.72
CA GLU A 326 0.12 -2.84 -27.16
C GLU A 326 -0.02 -1.34 -27.49
N GLN A 327 -0.85 -0.61 -26.73
CA GLN A 327 -1.00 0.84 -26.89
C GLN A 327 0.33 1.60 -26.72
N TRP A 328 1.14 1.23 -25.74
CA TRP A 328 2.46 1.86 -25.54
C TRP A 328 3.41 1.56 -26.69
N LEU A 329 3.45 0.31 -27.17
CA LEU A 329 4.29 -0.05 -28.32
C LEU A 329 3.93 0.79 -29.54
N ASP A 330 2.63 0.86 -29.88
CA ASP A 330 2.16 1.63 -31.03
C ASP A 330 2.53 3.11 -30.89
N ARG A 331 2.28 3.71 -29.72
CA ARG A 331 2.58 5.14 -29.48
C ARG A 331 4.06 5.45 -29.49
N LEU A 332 4.90 4.58 -28.92
CA LEU A 332 6.35 4.76 -28.97
C LEU A 332 6.85 4.65 -30.42
N SER A 333 6.32 3.73 -31.22
CA SER A 333 6.66 3.60 -32.64
C SER A 333 6.20 4.78 -33.48
N ASP A 334 5.05 5.38 -33.17
CA ASP A 334 4.53 6.55 -33.91
C ASP A 334 5.33 7.83 -33.61
N PHE A 335 5.76 8.01 -32.37
CA PHE A 335 6.25 9.30 -31.86
C PHE A 335 7.75 9.37 -31.55
N LEU A 336 8.48 8.26 -31.61
CA LEU A 336 9.92 8.23 -31.38
C LEU A 336 10.69 7.90 -32.66
N TYR A 337 11.72 8.69 -32.92
CA TYR A 337 12.72 8.41 -33.93
C TYR A 337 14.07 8.15 -33.26
N PHE A 338 14.70 7.03 -33.62
CA PHE A 338 15.96 6.57 -33.02
C PHE A 338 17.10 6.66 -34.03
N GLU A 339 18.22 7.24 -33.62
CA GLU A 339 19.49 7.23 -34.33
C GLU A 339 20.44 6.20 -33.69
N GLU A 340 19.87 5.05 -33.30
CA GLU A 340 20.56 3.94 -32.65
C GLU A 340 20.53 2.70 -33.55
N ASP A 341 21.47 1.78 -33.36
CA ASP A 341 21.42 0.49 -34.03
C ASP A 341 20.23 -0.34 -33.52
N GLU A 342 19.58 -1.07 -34.43
CA GLU A 342 18.45 -1.90 -34.05
C GLU A 342 18.89 -3.17 -33.35
N ALA A 343 18.27 -3.45 -32.20
CA ALA A 343 18.54 -4.65 -31.46
C ALA A 343 18.10 -5.88 -32.24
N VAL A 344 18.93 -6.94 -32.15
CA VAL A 344 18.67 -8.25 -32.74
C VAL A 344 18.66 -9.33 -31.66
N ARG A 345 18.02 -10.44 -31.98
CA ARG A 345 18.00 -11.64 -31.15
C ARG A 345 18.13 -12.88 -32.00
N TYR A 346 18.55 -13.97 -31.37
CA TYR A 346 18.66 -15.26 -32.03
C TYR A 346 17.56 -16.20 -31.54
N THR A 347 16.95 -16.96 -32.45
CA THR A 347 16.04 -18.06 -32.09
C THR A 347 16.83 -19.23 -31.50
N PRO A 348 16.19 -20.21 -30.84
CA PRO A 348 16.87 -21.43 -30.42
C PRO A 348 17.57 -22.18 -31.57
N SER A 349 17.10 -22.00 -32.81
CA SER A 349 17.70 -22.53 -34.02
C SER A 349 18.84 -21.67 -34.60
N GLY A 350 19.30 -20.64 -33.89
CA GLY A 350 20.39 -19.74 -34.30
C GLY A 350 20.01 -18.69 -35.35
N ARG A 351 18.74 -18.57 -35.73
CA ARG A 351 18.31 -17.57 -36.74
C ARG A 351 18.20 -16.19 -36.11
N GLU A 352 18.86 -15.22 -36.71
CA GLU A 352 18.74 -13.81 -36.33
C GLU A 352 17.33 -13.27 -36.64
N LYS A 353 16.78 -12.51 -35.70
CA LYS A 353 15.54 -11.76 -35.82
C LYS A 353 15.74 -10.38 -35.23
N ARG A 354 15.31 -9.36 -35.98
CA ARG A 354 15.25 -7.99 -35.52
C ARG A 354 14.21 -7.84 -34.41
N ILE A 355 14.57 -7.16 -33.33
CA ILE A 355 13.64 -6.62 -32.32
C ILE A 355 13.22 -5.22 -32.74
N GLY A 356 14.17 -4.41 -33.22
CA GLY A 356 13.99 -2.98 -33.48
C GLY A 356 14.51 -2.15 -32.30
N HIS A 357 14.11 -0.88 -32.22
CA HIS A 357 14.49 0.02 -31.13
C HIS A 357 13.61 -0.11 -29.88
N ILE A 358 12.42 -0.71 -30.00
CA ILE A 358 11.47 -0.85 -28.92
C ILE A 358 11.23 -2.34 -28.63
N GLY A 359 11.56 -2.78 -27.41
CA GLY A 359 11.34 -4.17 -26.99
C GLY A 359 10.04 -4.35 -26.19
N GLN A 360 9.71 -5.61 -25.95
CA GLN A 360 8.55 -6.00 -25.15
C GLN A 360 8.85 -7.21 -24.26
N TYR A 361 8.38 -7.15 -23.02
CA TYR A 361 8.53 -8.25 -22.07
C TYR A 361 7.17 -8.63 -21.45
N GLN A 362 6.56 -9.69 -21.98
CA GLN A 362 5.29 -10.25 -21.53
C GLN A 362 5.23 -11.77 -21.77
N ALA A 363 4.89 -12.55 -20.75
CA ALA A 363 4.63 -14.00 -20.87
C ALA A 363 5.64 -14.73 -21.78
N ALA A 364 5.21 -15.14 -22.99
CA ALA A 364 6.04 -15.86 -23.98
C ALA A 364 6.94 -14.95 -24.85
N LYS A 365 6.67 -13.64 -24.93
CA LYS A 365 7.45 -12.65 -25.67
C LYS A 365 8.35 -11.89 -24.72
N LYS A 366 9.59 -12.35 -24.57
CA LYS A 366 10.59 -11.79 -23.64
C LYS A 366 11.79 -11.29 -24.42
N TRP A 367 11.66 -10.13 -25.05
CA TRP A 367 12.71 -9.57 -25.90
C TRP A 367 12.86 -8.09 -25.58
N THR A 368 14.01 -7.71 -25.04
CA THR A 368 14.37 -6.33 -24.74
C THR A 368 15.26 -5.79 -25.85
N SER A 369 15.02 -4.54 -26.25
CA SER A 369 15.90 -3.77 -27.12
C SER A 369 17.13 -3.28 -26.38
N GLY A 370 17.01 -3.03 -25.06
CA GLY A 370 18.03 -2.32 -24.30
C GLY A 370 18.02 -0.81 -24.54
N LEU A 371 17.08 -0.29 -25.33
CA LEU A 371 16.87 1.16 -25.54
C LEU A 371 15.58 1.58 -24.83
N VAL A 372 14.41 1.24 -25.37
CA VAL A 372 13.10 1.51 -24.76
C VAL A 372 12.30 0.22 -24.74
N ASP A 373 11.88 -0.22 -23.56
CA ASP A 373 11.22 -1.52 -23.41
C ASP A 373 9.91 -1.43 -22.64
N VAL A 374 8.84 -1.98 -23.21
CA VAL A 374 7.52 -2.03 -22.56
C VAL A 374 7.32 -3.39 -21.89
N VAL A 375 7.12 -3.37 -20.58
CA VAL A 375 7.21 -4.56 -19.72
C VAL A 375 5.96 -4.71 -18.86
N MET A 376 5.38 -5.92 -18.89
CA MET A 376 4.31 -6.30 -17.99
C MET A 376 4.87 -6.55 -16.59
N ILE A 377 4.38 -5.82 -15.59
CA ILE A 377 4.85 -5.92 -14.20
C ILE A 377 4.79 -7.37 -13.68
N GLN A 378 3.71 -8.10 -13.99
CA GLN A 378 3.56 -9.50 -13.55
C GLN A 378 4.56 -10.46 -14.19
N SER A 379 5.09 -10.11 -15.38
CA SER A 379 6.13 -10.90 -16.03
C SER A 379 7.50 -10.60 -15.44
N LEU A 380 7.76 -9.33 -15.12
CA LEU A 380 9.01 -8.90 -14.47
C LEU A 380 9.12 -9.42 -13.04
N PHE A 381 8.02 -9.43 -12.28
CA PHE A 381 8.01 -9.99 -10.91
C PHE A 381 8.44 -11.46 -10.84
N LYS A 382 8.28 -12.22 -11.94
CA LYS A 382 8.70 -13.62 -12.05
C LYS A 382 10.13 -13.79 -12.57
N HIS A 383 10.86 -12.70 -12.81
CA HIS A 383 12.22 -12.74 -13.33
C HIS A 383 13.20 -13.03 -12.19
N ASP A 384 14.14 -13.95 -12.43
CA ASP A 384 15.25 -14.19 -11.50
C ASP A 384 16.24 -13.01 -11.61
N ASN A 385 16.48 -12.28 -10.51
CA ASN A 385 17.32 -11.06 -10.45
C ASN A 385 16.73 -9.82 -11.16
N ILE A 386 15.61 -9.32 -10.63
CA ILE A 386 14.95 -8.09 -11.09
C ILE A 386 15.88 -6.88 -11.01
N ASP A 387 16.71 -6.79 -9.96
CA ASP A 387 17.71 -5.74 -9.74
C ASP A 387 18.70 -5.62 -10.92
N LYS A 388 19.24 -6.76 -11.38
CA LYS A 388 20.17 -6.80 -12.52
C LYS A 388 19.48 -6.49 -13.84
N PHE A 389 18.22 -6.89 -14.00
CA PHE A 389 17.43 -6.52 -15.17
C PHE A 389 17.23 -5.00 -15.23
N LEU A 390 16.83 -4.40 -14.10
CA LEU A 390 16.52 -2.98 -13.98
C LEU A 390 17.75 -2.07 -14.03
N SER A 391 18.94 -2.56 -13.64
CA SER A 391 20.15 -1.74 -13.57
C SER A 391 20.61 -1.16 -14.91
N SER A 392 20.17 -1.76 -16.02
CA SER A 392 20.45 -1.28 -17.39
C SER A 392 19.61 -0.07 -17.84
N TYR A 393 18.56 0.30 -17.09
CA TYR A 393 17.62 1.36 -17.44
C TYR A 393 17.77 2.59 -16.55
N GLY A 394 17.87 3.76 -17.19
CA GLY A 394 18.10 5.05 -16.52
C GLY A 394 16.82 5.78 -16.20
N MET A 395 15.72 5.37 -16.85
CA MET A 395 14.39 5.86 -16.58
C MET A 395 13.38 4.71 -16.46
N MET A 396 12.49 4.81 -15.48
CA MET A 396 11.30 3.98 -15.36
C MET A 396 10.06 4.84 -15.42
N ILE A 397 9.10 4.46 -16.26
CA ILE A 397 7.76 5.03 -16.31
C ILE A 397 6.77 3.95 -15.88
N VAL A 398 5.99 4.21 -14.83
CA VAL A 398 4.94 3.30 -14.36
C VAL A 398 3.59 3.83 -14.80
N ASP A 399 2.96 3.15 -15.74
CA ASP A 399 1.62 3.50 -16.20
C ASP A 399 0.55 2.90 -15.27
N GLU A 400 -0.52 3.67 -15.04
CA GLU A 400 -1.50 3.42 -13.98
C GLU A 400 -0.82 3.12 -12.63
N CYS A 401 0.11 4.00 -12.24
CA CYS A 401 0.98 3.83 -11.07
C CYS A 401 0.23 3.71 -9.74
N HIS A 402 -1.07 4.02 -9.70
CA HIS A 402 -1.93 3.73 -8.57
C HIS A 402 -1.99 2.23 -8.21
N HIS A 403 -1.60 1.33 -9.12
CA HIS A 403 -1.45 -0.11 -8.84
C HIS A 403 -0.22 -0.47 -8.00
N VAL A 404 0.75 0.44 -7.83
CA VAL A 404 1.96 0.23 -7.02
C VAL A 404 1.62 -0.03 -5.55
N THR A 405 0.43 0.32 -5.08
CA THR A 405 -0.04 -0.03 -3.73
C THR A 405 -0.11 -1.54 -3.47
N ALA A 406 -0.11 -2.37 -4.52
CA ALA A 406 -0.04 -3.82 -4.39
C ALA A 406 1.40 -4.27 -4.11
N ARG A 407 1.59 -5.17 -3.12
CA ARG A 407 2.90 -5.66 -2.67
C ARG A 407 3.82 -6.18 -3.79
N GLN A 408 3.27 -6.84 -4.81
CA GLN A 408 4.08 -7.35 -5.94
C GLN A 408 4.64 -6.22 -6.81
N PHE A 409 3.85 -5.17 -7.01
CA PHE A 409 4.19 -4.03 -7.86
C PHE A 409 5.19 -3.14 -7.13
N GLU A 410 4.92 -2.87 -5.86
CA GLU A 410 5.80 -2.17 -4.93
C GLU A 410 7.22 -2.74 -4.92
N LYS A 411 7.35 -4.07 -4.81
CA LYS A 411 8.66 -4.76 -4.83
C LYS A 411 9.47 -4.53 -6.09
N VAL A 412 8.80 -4.48 -7.25
CA VAL A 412 9.48 -4.24 -8.54
C VAL A 412 9.98 -2.79 -8.59
N VAL A 413 9.12 -1.83 -8.25
CA VAL A 413 9.48 -0.40 -8.27
C VAL A 413 10.59 -0.10 -7.25
N ALA A 414 10.56 -0.71 -6.06
CA ALA A 414 11.57 -0.51 -5.01
C ALA A 414 13.00 -0.96 -5.40
N GLN A 415 13.13 -1.82 -6.42
CA GLN A 415 14.43 -2.30 -6.89
C GLN A 415 15.04 -1.42 -7.99
N PHE A 416 14.28 -0.46 -8.52
CA PHE A 416 14.76 0.41 -9.59
C PHE A 416 15.77 1.44 -9.06
N SER A 417 17.00 1.37 -9.59
CA SER A 417 18.12 2.24 -9.21
C SER A 417 18.43 3.35 -10.22
N GLY A 418 17.72 3.42 -11.35
CA GLY A 418 17.95 4.44 -12.38
C GLY A 418 17.64 5.86 -11.90
N GLN A 419 18.14 6.85 -12.63
CA GLN A 419 18.04 8.25 -12.24
C GLN A 419 16.59 8.73 -12.18
N TYR A 420 15.78 8.40 -13.19
CA TYR A 420 14.44 8.96 -13.35
C TYR A 420 13.33 7.94 -13.07
N LEU A 421 12.38 8.25 -12.19
CA LEU A 421 11.23 7.39 -11.88
C LEU A 421 9.93 8.19 -11.91
N TYR A 422 9.13 7.96 -12.93
CA TYR A 422 7.86 8.66 -13.13
C TYR A 422 6.68 7.71 -13.01
N GLY A 423 5.57 8.20 -12.45
CA GLY A 423 4.30 7.51 -12.43
C GLY A 423 3.24 8.30 -13.19
N LEU A 424 2.48 7.62 -14.05
CA LEU A 424 1.35 8.22 -14.77
C LEU A 424 0.05 7.61 -14.23
N THR A 425 -0.91 8.44 -13.83
CA THR A 425 -2.21 7.95 -13.33
C THR A 425 -3.30 8.99 -13.57
N ALA A 426 -4.56 8.57 -13.67
CA ALA A 426 -5.69 9.50 -13.62
C ALA A 426 -6.09 9.86 -12.19
N THR A 427 -5.84 8.95 -11.25
CA THR A 427 -6.27 9.09 -9.86
C THR A 427 -5.12 8.61 -8.96
N PRO A 428 -4.33 9.53 -8.37
CA PRO A 428 -3.34 9.14 -7.37
C PRO A 428 -4.04 8.66 -6.08
N GLU A 429 -5.23 9.22 -5.80
CA GLU A 429 -6.02 8.90 -4.62
C GLU A 429 -7.06 7.80 -4.90
N ARG A 430 -6.94 6.66 -4.20
CA ARG A 430 -8.01 5.67 -4.08
C ARG A 430 -8.64 5.76 -2.68
N LYS A 431 -9.80 5.13 -2.52
CA LYS A 431 -10.46 4.99 -1.21
C LYS A 431 -9.85 3.89 -0.32
N ASN A 432 -8.69 3.35 -0.71
CA ASN A 432 -8.12 2.15 -0.09
C ASN A 432 -7.08 2.51 0.99
N GLY A 433 -6.67 3.78 1.10
CA GLY A 433 -5.78 4.30 2.15
C GLY A 433 -4.31 3.86 2.01
N HIS A 434 -3.95 3.22 0.90
CA HIS A 434 -2.59 2.74 0.59
C HIS A 434 -1.83 3.64 -0.39
N GLU A 435 -2.45 4.76 -0.77
CA GLU A 435 -1.90 5.79 -1.67
C GLU A 435 -0.50 6.29 -1.22
N PRO A 436 -0.18 6.39 0.10
CA PRO A 436 1.16 6.74 0.55
C PRO A 436 2.28 5.89 -0.05
N ILE A 437 2.02 4.64 -0.43
CA ILE A 437 3.02 3.77 -1.07
C ILE A 437 3.52 4.37 -2.39
N VAL A 438 2.61 4.92 -3.20
CA VAL A 438 2.94 5.52 -4.50
C VAL A 438 3.85 6.73 -4.30
N PHE A 439 3.48 7.63 -3.38
CA PHE A 439 4.26 8.84 -3.11
C PHE A 439 5.63 8.54 -2.50
N GLN A 440 5.70 7.57 -1.58
CA GLN A 440 6.97 7.21 -0.95
C GLN A 440 7.91 6.47 -1.92
N ARG A 441 7.38 5.65 -2.84
CA ARG A 441 8.21 4.91 -3.80
C ARG A 441 8.63 5.73 -5.02
N ILE A 442 7.69 6.46 -5.62
CA ILE A 442 7.91 7.22 -6.86
C ILE A 442 8.28 8.67 -6.53
N GLY A 443 7.39 9.40 -5.86
CA GLY A 443 7.58 10.81 -5.53
C GLY A 443 6.25 11.56 -5.42
N GLU A 444 6.34 12.85 -5.16
CA GLU A 444 5.16 13.74 -5.11
C GLU A 444 4.52 13.96 -6.48
N ILE A 445 3.36 14.60 -6.50
CA ILE A 445 2.71 15.02 -7.73
C ILE A 445 3.46 16.23 -8.29
N LEU A 446 3.97 16.11 -9.52
CA LEU A 446 4.66 17.20 -10.22
C LEU A 446 3.69 18.02 -11.06
N HIS A 447 2.68 17.36 -11.63
CA HIS A 447 1.69 18.01 -12.48
C HIS A 447 0.32 17.35 -12.32
N ILE A 448 -0.72 18.18 -12.19
CA ILE A 448 -2.12 17.78 -12.27
C ILE A 448 -2.68 18.46 -13.51
N ALA A 449 -3.04 17.66 -14.51
CA ALA A 449 -3.72 18.19 -15.67
C ALA A 449 -5.14 18.56 -15.27
N ASP A 450 -5.54 19.78 -15.59
CA ASP A 450 -6.93 20.21 -15.43
C ASP A 450 -7.84 19.30 -16.25
N LYS A 451 -9.06 19.11 -15.76
CA LYS A 451 -10.08 18.46 -16.58
C LYS A 451 -10.35 19.41 -17.73
N GLU A 452 -10.01 19.00 -18.95
CA GLU A 452 -10.59 19.64 -20.13
C GLU A 452 -12.10 19.65 -19.89
N ASP A 453 -12.70 20.84 -19.79
CA ASP A 453 -14.14 21.01 -19.86
C ASP A 453 -14.52 20.49 -21.23
N THR A 454 -14.86 19.21 -21.27
CA THR A 454 -15.25 18.54 -22.49
C THR A 454 -16.36 19.38 -23.10
N ASN A 455 -16.14 19.93 -24.30
CA ASN A 455 -17.08 20.78 -25.04
C ASN A 455 -18.40 20.07 -25.43
N PHE A 456 -18.75 18.94 -24.79
CA PHE A 456 -20.02 18.27 -24.96
C PHE A 456 -20.84 18.36 -23.66
N GLU A 457 -22.13 18.63 -23.83
CA GLU A 457 -23.09 18.68 -22.73
C GLU A 457 -23.25 17.30 -22.10
N LYS A 458 -23.08 17.24 -20.77
CA LYS A 458 -23.25 16.01 -19.99
C LYS A 458 -24.67 15.97 -19.43
N TYR A 459 -25.43 14.96 -19.85
CA TYR A 459 -26.79 14.72 -19.36
C TYR A 459 -26.81 13.51 -18.41
N LEU A 460 -27.28 13.73 -17.18
CA LEU A 460 -27.54 12.65 -16.22
C LEU A 460 -29.05 12.48 -16.06
N THR A 461 -29.58 11.38 -16.59
CA THR A 461 -30.98 10.99 -16.37
C THR A 461 -31.06 10.02 -15.20
N LEU A 462 -31.75 10.41 -14.13
CA LEU A 462 -31.98 9.55 -12.98
C LEU A 462 -33.28 8.75 -13.15
N HIS A 463 -33.15 7.42 -13.17
CA HIS A 463 -34.28 6.51 -13.18
C HIS A 463 -34.52 5.96 -11.78
N LEU A 464 -35.61 6.40 -11.14
CA LEU A 464 -36.01 5.89 -9.83
C LEU A 464 -36.68 4.53 -10.00
N THR A 465 -36.12 3.51 -9.36
CA THR A 465 -36.70 2.16 -9.34
C THR A 465 -37.31 1.88 -7.96
N SER A 466 -38.26 0.95 -7.90
CA SER A 466 -38.78 0.43 -6.63
C SER A 466 -37.80 -0.53 -5.93
N PHE A 467 -36.70 -0.88 -6.59
CA PHE A 467 -35.66 -1.77 -6.09
C PHE A 467 -35.08 -1.21 -4.78
N GLY A 468 -35.24 -1.95 -3.69
CA GLY A 468 -34.74 -1.60 -2.35
C GLY A 468 -35.80 -1.09 -1.36
N LYS A 469 -36.99 -0.63 -1.78
CA LYS A 469 -38.03 -0.16 -0.83
C LYS A 469 -38.68 -1.30 -0.02
N LEU A 470 -38.78 -2.50 -0.60
CA LEU A 470 -39.39 -3.69 0.01
C LEU A 470 -38.36 -4.68 0.60
N ASP A 471 -37.11 -4.64 0.13
CA ASP A 471 -36.09 -5.65 0.45
C ASP A 471 -35.16 -5.28 1.60
N ILE A 472 -35.02 -3.98 1.93
CA ILE A 472 -34.26 -3.52 3.10
C ILE A 472 -34.93 -3.99 4.42
N GLU A 473 -36.26 -4.13 4.44
CA GLU A 473 -36.96 -4.70 5.60
C GLU A 473 -36.65 -6.20 5.80
N LYS A 474 -36.32 -6.92 4.73
CA LYS A 474 -35.96 -8.35 4.77
C LYS A 474 -34.47 -8.61 5.01
N SER A 475 -33.57 -7.69 4.69
CA SER A 475 -32.13 -7.93 4.81
C SER A 475 -31.41 -6.95 5.74
N LYS A 476 -31.24 -7.33 7.01
CA LYS A 476 -30.29 -6.67 7.93
C LYS A 476 -28.82 -7.06 7.70
N SER A 477 -28.52 -7.83 6.65
CA SER A 477 -27.16 -8.19 6.24
C SER A 477 -27.15 -8.71 4.81
N THR A 478 -27.23 -7.85 3.79
CA THR A 478 -27.12 -8.32 2.39
C THR A 478 -25.68 -8.31 1.95
N ASN A 479 -25.22 -9.49 1.50
CA ASN A 479 -23.99 -9.67 0.78
C ASN A 479 -24.06 -8.85 -0.52
N PHE A 480 -23.06 -8.00 -0.80
CA PHE A 480 -23.01 -7.18 -2.02
C PHE A 480 -23.16 -8.01 -3.31
N SER A 481 -22.74 -9.27 -3.29
CA SER A 481 -22.96 -10.20 -4.40
C SER A 481 -24.45 -10.43 -4.66
N GLU A 482 -25.24 -10.75 -3.63
CA GLU A 482 -26.68 -11.02 -3.77
C GLU A 482 -27.43 -9.79 -4.29
N LEU A 483 -27.08 -8.61 -3.79
CA LEU A 483 -27.67 -7.35 -4.28
C LEU A 483 -27.40 -7.12 -5.78
N ASN A 484 -26.17 -7.38 -6.24
CA ASN A 484 -25.86 -7.29 -7.68
C ASN A 484 -26.60 -8.35 -8.51
N GLN A 485 -26.90 -9.51 -7.94
CA GLN A 485 -27.70 -10.54 -8.63
C GLN A 485 -29.14 -10.07 -8.77
N TRP A 486 -29.77 -9.62 -7.69
CA TRP A 486 -31.14 -9.10 -7.75
C TRP A 486 -31.28 -7.91 -8.69
N LEU A 487 -30.28 -7.00 -8.71
CA LEU A 487 -30.25 -5.88 -9.67
C LEU A 487 -30.18 -6.32 -11.13
N ALA A 488 -29.52 -7.45 -11.41
CA ALA A 488 -29.41 -8.00 -12.76
C ALA A 488 -30.70 -8.72 -13.19
N GLU A 489 -31.43 -9.30 -12.24
CA GLU A 489 -32.67 -10.06 -12.46
C GLU A 489 -33.94 -9.18 -12.38
N ASP A 490 -33.85 -7.94 -11.89
CA ASP A 490 -35.01 -7.04 -11.78
C ASP A 490 -35.60 -6.69 -13.16
N VAL A 491 -36.76 -7.30 -13.42
CA VAL A 491 -37.49 -7.18 -14.69
C VAL A 491 -37.93 -5.74 -14.97
N THR A 492 -38.32 -4.98 -13.95
CA THR A 492 -38.82 -3.61 -14.11
C THR A 492 -37.68 -2.69 -14.51
N ARG A 493 -36.54 -2.78 -13.81
CA ARG A 493 -35.31 -2.06 -14.10
C ARG A 493 -34.78 -2.40 -15.49
N ASN A 494 -34.76 -3.68 -15.85
CA ASN A 494 -34.27 -4.12 -17.16
C ASN A 494 -35.15 -3.60 -18.31
N LYS A 495 -36.47 -3.53 -18.11
CA LYS A 495 -37.38 -2.90 -19.09
C LYS A 495 -37.09 -1.40 -19.26
N MET A 496 -36.81 -0.67 -18.18
CA MET A 496 -36.44 0.75 -18.25
C MET A 496 -35.14 0.93 -19.05
N ILE A 497 -34.10 0.16 -18.71
CA ILE A 497 -32.82 0.17 -19.44
C ILE A 497 -33.04 -0.12 -20.93
N GLY A 498 -33.84 -1.14 -21.25
CA GLY A 498 -34.17 -1.49 -22.64
C GLY A 498 -34.90 -0.37 -23.39
N GLN A 499 -35.78 0.38 -22.71
CA GLN A 499 -36.46 1.54 -23.28
C GLN A 499 -35.49 2.70 -23.57
N ASP A 500 -34.57 2.99 -22.65
CA ASP A 500 -33.56 4.05 -22.83
C ASP A 500 -32.60 3.73 -23.98
N ILE A 501 -32.18 2.46 -24.08
CA ILE A 501 -31.38 1.96 -25.21
C ILE A 501 -32.15 2.14 -26.51
N TYR A 502 -33.41 1.68 -26.56
CA TYR A 502 -34.23 1.78 -27.77
C TYR A 502 -34.44 3.23 -28.21
N ARG A 503 -34.73 4.13 -27.26
CA ARG A 503 -34.88 5.57 -27.54
C ARG A 503 -33.59 6.17 -28.11
N SER A 504 -32.46 5.93 -27.45
CA SER A 504 -31.16 6.43 -27.89
C SER A 504 -30.78 5.88 -29.27
N TYR A 505 -31.18 4.64 -29.56
CA TYR A 505 -30.95 3.99 -30.85
C TYR A 505 -31.78 4.63 -31.97
N GLN A 506 -33.06 4.94 -31.70
CA GLN A 506 -33.92 5.67 -32.64
C GLN A 506 -33.40 7.08 -32.94
N GLU A 507 -32.71 7.69 -31.99
CA GLU A 507 -32.01 8.98 -32.18
C GLU A 507 -30.67 8.85 -32.93
N GLY A 508 -30.29 7.64 -33.38
CA GLY A 508 -29.05 7.39 -34.13
C GLY A 508 -27.78 7.50 -33.28
N ARG A 509 -27.88 7.43 -31.94
CA ARG A 509 -26.73 7.57 -31.04
C ARG A 509 -25.90 6.28 -30.96
N LYS A 510 -24.61 6.42 -30.65
CA LYS A 510 -23.76 5.29 -30.24
C LYS A 510 -23.97 5.03 -28.74
N ILE A 511 -24.26 3.78 -28.38
CA ILE A 511 -24.70 3.39 -27.03
C ILE A 511 -23.70 2.40 -26.45
N LEU A 512 -23.20 2.70 -25.25
CA LEU A 512 -22.40 1.78 -24.44
C LEU A 512 -23.17 1.43 -23.17
N VAL A 513 -23.49 0.14 -23.00
CA VAL A 513 -24.17 -0.37 -21.80
C VAL A 513 -23.17 -1.16 -20.97
N LEU A 514 -22.89 -0.68 -19.75
CA LEU A 514 -21.99 -1.33 -18.81
C LEU A 514 -22.81 -2.17 -17.81
N VAL A 515 -22.43 -3.43 -17.65
CA VAL A 515 -23.06 -4.36 -16.71
C VAL A 515 -22.02 -5.05 -15.84
N ASN A 516 -22.41 -5.41 -14.61
CA ASN A 516 -21.52 -6.07 -13.64
C ASN A 516 -21.58 -7.60 -13.69
N ARG A 517 -22.58 -8.19 -14.36
CA ARG A 517 -22.81 -9.64 -14.42
C ARG A 517 -23.00 -10.10 -15.86
N VAL A 518 -22.53 -11.31 -16.17
CA VAL A 518 -22.65 -11.89 -17.52
C VAL A 518 -24.09 -12.25 -17.83
N GLU A 519 -24.83 -12.74 -16.84
CA GLU A 519 -26.24 -13.11 -16.94
C GLU A 519 -27.12 -11.89 -17.31
N HIS A 520 -26.74 -10.69 -16.85
CA HIS A 520 -27.45 -9.46 -17.20
C HIS A 520 -27.35 -9.12 -18.68
N ILE A 521 -26.25 -9.50 -19.34
CA ILE A 521 -26.07 -9.35 -20.79
C ILE A 521 -27.12 -10.17 -21.54
N GLU A 522 -27.42 -11.38 -21.05
CA GLU A 522 -28.40 -12.29 -21.65
C GLU A 522 -29.81 -11.69 -21.52
N HIS A 523 -30.19 -11.24 -20.33
CA HIS A 523 -31.50 -10.60 -20.10
C HIS A 523 -31.72 -9.34 -20.94
N LEU A 524 -30.72 -8.46 -21.02
CA LEU A 524 -30.81 -7.28 -21.89
C LEU A 524 -30.81 -7.69 -23.36
N GLY A 525 -30.03 -8.70 -23.74
CA GLY A 525 -29.97 -9.19 -25.11
C GLY A 525 -31.32 -9.70 -25.62
N GLU A 526 -32.04 -10.47 -24.81
CA GLU A 526 -33.41 -10.92 -25.13
C GLU A 526 -34.37 -9.74 -25.35
N LEU A 527 -34.32 -8.73 -24.47
CA LEU A 527 -35.14 -7.52 -24.59
C LEU A 527 -34.82 -6.73 -25.87
N LEU A 528 -33.54 -6.61 -26.22
CA LEU A 528 -33.12 -5.90 -27.42
C LEU A 528 -33.46 -6.67 -28.71
N GLN A 529 -33.40 -8.01 -28.68
CA GLN A 529 -33.86 -8.85 -29.79
C GLN A 529 -35.36 -8.70 -30.06
N GLN A 530 -36.19 -8.66 -29.01
CA GLN A 530 -37.63 -8.41 -29.13
C GLN A 530 -37.94 -7.05 -29.81
N LYS A 531 -37.04 -6.08 -29.66
CA LYS A 531 -37.14 -4.75 -30.27
C LYS A 531 -36.49 -4.65 -31.66
N GLN A 532 -35.93 -5.75 -32.17
CA GLN A 532 -35.30 -5.86 -33.49
C GLN A 532 -34.20 -4.81 -33.75
N LEU A 533 -33.41 -4.45 -32.72
CA LEU A 533 -32.27 -3.56 -32.93
C LEU A 533 -31.22 -4.26 -33.80
N MET A 534 -30.76 -3.55 -34.84
CA MET A 534 -29.63 -3.98 -35.66
C MET A 534 -28.32 -3.52 -35.01
N HIS A 535 -27.22 -4.26 -35.27
CA HIS A 535 -25.87 -3.92 -34.79
C HIS A 535 -25.69 -3.91 -33.27
N VAL A 536 -26.31 -4.88 -32.57
CA VAL A 536 -26.07 -5.11 -31.14
C VAL A 536 -24.87 -6.05 -30.96
N PHE A 537 -23.89 -5.63 -30.16
CA PHE A 537 -22.68 -6.41 -29.88
C PHE A 537 -22.59 -6.75 -28.39
N TYR A 538 -22.41 -8.03 -28.08
CA TYR A 538 -22.29 -8.53 -26.72
C TYR A 538 -20.82 -8.85 -26.40
N LEU A 539 -20.27 -8.17 -25.39
CA LEU A 539 -18.89 -8.36 -24.94
C LEU A 539 -18.90 -8.79 -23.47
N SER A 540 -18.28 -9.94 -23.18
CA SER A 540 -18.13 -10.45 -21.82
C SER A 540 -16.74 -11.05 -21.64
N GLY A 541 -16.37 -11.38 -20.40
CA GLY A 541 -15.13 -12.13 -20.11
C GLY A 541 -15.08 -13.53 -20.76
N ARG A 542 -16.21 -14.05 -21.26
CA ARG A 542 -16.29 -15.32 -22.00
C ARG A 542 -16.08 -15.16 -23.51
N THR A 543 -16.16 -13.94 -24.05
CA THR A 543 -16.01 -13.68 -25.48
C THR A 543 -14.55 -13.86 -25.89
N LYS A 544 -14.29 -14.69 -26.93
CA LYS A 544 -12.92 -14.90 -27.41
C LYS A 544 -12.36 -13.60 -27.98
N ARG A 545 -11.07 -13.35 -27.75
CA ARG A 545 -10.40 -12.10 -28.13
C ARG A 545 -10.51 -11.76 -29.64
N LYS A 546 -10.47 -12.77 -30.52
CA LYS A 546 -10.65 -12.56 -31.96
C LYS A 546 -12.04 -12.00 -32.30
N ASP A 547 -13.06 -12.47 -31.61
CA ASP A 547 -14.44 -12.02 -31.81
C ASP A 547 -14.67 -10.62 -31.23
N VAL A 548 -14.00 -10.29 -30.11
CA VAL A 548 -13.97 -8.92 -29.56
C VAL A 548 -13.37 -7.95 -30.59
N GLN A 549 -12.20 -8.27 -31.16
CA GLN A 549 -11.54 -7.43 -32.16
C GLN A 549 -12.43 -7.21 -33.39
N LYS A 550 -13.02 -8.28 -33.93
CA LYS A 550 -13.92 -8.23 -35.08
C LYS A 550 -15.19 -7.40 -34.81
N ASN A 551 -15.71 -7.44 -33.58
CA ASN A 551 -16.86 -6.63 -33.18
C ASN A 551 -16.49 -5.15 -33.02
N LEU A 552 -15.30 -4.85 -32.49
CA LEU A 552 -14.79 -3.49 -32.38
C LEU A 552 -14.55 -2.86 -33.77
N GLU A 553 -14.01 -3.61 -34.73
CA GLU A 553 -13.82 -3.14 -36.11
C GLU A 553 -15.15 -2.76 -36.80
N LYS A 554 -16.24 -3.45 -36.47
CA LYS A 554 -17.59 -3.15 -36.96
C LYS A 554 -18.24 -1.93 -36.29
N LEU A 555 -17.70 -1.42 -35.19
CA LEU A 555 -18.18 -0.21 -34.50
C LEU A 555 -17.53 1.08 -35.05
N THR A 556 -16.41 0.93 -35.75
CA THR A 556 -15.63 2.02 -36.35
C THR A 556 -16.08 2.39 -37.76
N VAL A 557 -16.82 1.49 -38.43
CA VAL A 557 -17.57 1.73 -39.68
C VAL A 557 -18.98 2.16 -39.32
#